data_AF-A0AA90VP16-F1
#
_entry.id   AF-A0AA90VP16-F1
#
_cell.length_a   1.000
_cell.length_b   1.000
_cell.length_c   1.000
_cell.angle_alpha   90.00
_cell.angle_beta   90.00
_cell.angle_gamma   90.00
#
_symmetry.space_group_name_H-M   'P 1'
#
loop_
_entity.id
_entity.type
_entity.pdbx_description
1 polymer ?
#
loop_
_entity_poly.entity_id
_entity_poly.type
_entity_poly.pdbx_seq_one_letter_code
_entity_poly.pdbx_strand_id
1 'polypeptide(L)'
;MKKITFMLMCMLAILTGFSACSSDNNDGDKQMTNYVSISAAGNTIINEDDDEEVKFNILIGNTLTADATINLSLEGNDDNVATLTPSTIALKAGAKTASFTVKSNKKSLLKSDRVLTVKATFSDANMKTDGKTVTLTIKPDSDIPVLTAEQQKLIEGYKQNLNIDLTKILGKVKVATKVTFNNDDKIDINDNKDTRSFSGVTIITLSEKATADKPVLKMVSNAMGMAAFNYEMLRKKTVEDTEYWTQTPYSKAVMENINYDYNKEAFTMTLDGIEVNPADMTLKFTGSKVDLYGEEITTVPFDYTFSAWDRLKAMADANKSFEVDEGDTRTNVPVQEIIDGGGSLNPYSFFDNTDVVADGEATDYKNIYVAPTGKIDFTSGKMTFAFPWYLNDTYGCQRVEATYTFGN
;
A
#
# COMPACT_ATOMS: atom_id res chain seq x y z
N MET A 1 -14.94 10.84 -50.81
CA MET A 1 -14.13 11.83 -51.54
C MET A 1 -13.82 13.00 -50.61
N LYS A 2 -12.52 13.35 -50.55
CA LYS A 2 -11.90 14.63 -50.16
C LYS A 2 -11.98 15.15 -48.71
N LYS A 3 -10.82 14.96 -48.07
CA LYS A 3 -10.19 15.74 -47.00
C LYS A 3 -10.33 17.26 -47.19
N ILE A 4 -10.44 17.99 -46.08
CA ILE A 4 -9.98 19.38 -45.99
C ILE A 4 -9.01 19.47 -44.81
N THR A 5 -7.77 19.78 -45.16
CA THR A 5 -6.72 20.28 -44.28
C THR A 5 -6.28 21.61 -44.89
N PHE A 6 -5.99 22.58 -44.02
CA PHE A 6 -4.83 23.49 -44.10
C PHE A 6 -5.03 24.98 -44.46
N MET A 7 -4.47 25.81 -43.54
CA MET A 7 -3.80 27.12 -43.70
C MET A 7 -4.64 28.32 -44.15
N LEU A 8 -4.40 29.57 -43.70
CA LEU A 8 -3.16 30.27 -43.31
C LEU A 8 -3.53 31.58 -42.55
N MET A 9 -2.52 32.18 -41.91
CA MET A 9 -2.34 33.64 -41.71
C MET A 9 -2.92 34.26 -40.44
N CYS A 10 -2.06 34.47 -39.44
CA CYS A 10 -1.74 35.80 -38.90
C CYS A 10 -0.48 35.70 -38.03
N MET A 11 0.66 36.08 -38.63
CA MET A 11 1.89 36.40 -37.92
C MET A 11 2.17 37.89 -38.19
N LEU A 12 2.60 38.59 -37.13
CA LEU A 12 3.28 39.89 -37.09
C LEU A 12 2.45 41.19 -36.89
N ALA A 13 2.47 41.67 -35.64
CA ALA A 13 2.57 43.06 -35.13
C ALA A 13 1.87 43.06 -33.75
N ILE A 14 2.53 43.27 -32.61
CA ILE A 14 2.99 44.59 -32.14
C ILE A 14 4.17 44.39 -31.17
N LEU A 15 5.33 44.90 -31.57
CA LEU A 15 6.35 45.44 -30.67
C LEU A 15 5.97 46.91 -30.46
N THR A 16 5.70 47.33 -29.22
CA THR A 16 6.14 48.59 -28.61
C THR A 16 5.45 48.82 -27.26
N GLY A 17 6.28 49.03 -26.22
CA GLY A 17 5.98 50.01 -25.17
C GLY A 17 5.18 49.54 -23.95
N PHE A 18 5.75 48.66 -23.13
CA PHE A 18 5.63 48.88 -21.69
C PHE A 18 6.93 49.52 -21.20
N SER A 19 6.82 50.83 -21.01
CA SER A 19 7.82 51.64 -20.33
C SER A 19 8.11 51.04 -18.96
N ALA A 20 9.40 50.91 -18.67
CA ALA A 20 9.91 50.76 -17.32
C ALA A 20 9.29 51.84 -16.41
N CYS A 21 8.48 51.40 -15.44
CA CYS A 21 8.51 52.05 -14.14
C CYS A 21 9.71 51.45 -13.41
N SER A 22 10.85 52.11 -13.58
CA SER A 22 11.98 52.05 -12.66
C SER A 22 11.51 52.55 -11.30
N SER A 23 11.07 51.64 -10.44
CA SER A 23 11.44 51.75 -9.04
C SER A 23 12.73 50.94 -8.89
N ASP A 24 13.85 51.65 -8.82
CA ASP A 24 15.13 51.15 -8.32
C ASP A 24 14.90 50.55 -6.92
N ASN A 25 14.55 49.27 -6.87
CA ASN A 25 14.92 48.41 -5.79
C ASN A 25 15.85 47.37 -6.42
N ASN A 26 17.16 47.62 -6.25
CA ASN A 26 18.22 46.64 -6.47
C ASN A 26 18.03 45.43 -5.55
N ASP A 27 17.05 44.59 -5.86
CA ASP A 27 16.94 43.22 -5.35
C ASP A 27 16.97 42.20 -6.52
N GLY A 28 17.31 42.66 -7.74
CA GLY A 28 17.46 41.83 -8.94
C GLY A 28 18.61 40.81 -8.90
N ASP A 29 19.49 40.92 -7.91
CA ASP A 29 20.60 39.99 -7.66
C ASP A 29 20.37 39.06 -6.46
N LYS A 30 19.22 39.15 -5.77
CA LYS A 30 18.87 38.13 -4.77
C LYS A 30 18.35 36.89 -5.48
N GLN A 31 19.28 35.98 -5.75
CA GLN A 31 18.97 34.65 -6.24
C GLN A 31 17.93 34.01 -5.30
N MET A 32 16.71 33.82 -5.81
CA MET A 32 15.60 33.31 -5.00
C MET A 32 15.91 31.88 -4.55
N THR A 33 15.57 31.57 -3.29
CA THR A 33 15.69 30.20 -2.78
C THR A 33 14.83 29.27 -3.62
N ASN A 34 15.43 28.20 -4.11
CA ASN A 34 14.77 27.18 -4.91
C ASN A 34 14.45 25.98 -4.02
N TYR A 35 13.20 25.86 -3.58
CA TYR A 35 12.80 24.77 -2.71
C TYR A 35 12.73 23.44 -3.45
N VAL A 36 13.26 22.40 -2.81
CA VAL A 36 13.28 21.03 -3.28
C VAL A 36 12.36 20.22 -2.38
N SER A 37 11.27 19.74 -2.95
CA SER A 37 10.32 18.83 -2.31
C SER A 37 10.71 17.40 -2.67
N ILE A 38 10.73 16.52 -1.68
CA ILE A 38 10.89 15.07 -1.86
C ILE A 38 9.61 14.41 -1.39
N SER A 39 9.06 13.50 -2.19
CA SER A 39 7.85 12.74 -1.84
C SER A 39 7.96 11.29 -2.29
N ALA A 40 7.41 10.37 -1.51
CA ALA A 40 7.28 8.97 -1.94
C ALA A 40 6.16 8.82 -2.97
N ALA A 41 6.32 7.90 -3.92
CA ALA A 41 5.31 7.57 -4.91
C ALA A 41 4.31 6.50 -4.43
N GLY A 42 4.23 6.26 -3.12
CA GLY A 42 3.42 5.21 -2.50
C GLY A 42 3.81 4.99 -1.03
N ASN A 43 3.53 3.80 -0.52
CA ASN A 43 3.92 3.40 0.84
C ASN A 43 5.45 3.44 1.02
N THR A 44 5.91 3.83 2.22
CA THR A 44 7.33 3.97 2.58
C THR A 44 7.80 2.86 3.51
N ILE A 45 7.07 1.74 3.57
CA ILE A 45 7.40 0.57 4.39
C ILE A 45 7.99 -0.52 3.49
N ILE A 46 9.15 -1.06 3.87
CA ILE A 46 9.83 -2.17 3.19
C ILE A 46 10.08 -3.27 4.21
N ASN A 47 9.72 -4.52 3.91
CA ASN A 47 10.16 -5.65 4.75
C ASN A 47 11.60 -6.02 4.41
N GLU A 48 12.40 -6.40 5.41
CA GLU A 48 13.83 -6.66 5.17
C GLU A 48 14.05 -7.76 4.12
N ASP A 49 13.17 -8.75 4.00
CA ASP A 49 13.24 -9.83 3.02
C ASP A 49 12.66 -9.48 1.62
N ASP A 50 12.07 -8.30 1.48
CA ASP A 50 11.37 -7.87 0.26
C ASP A 50 12.33 -7.50 -0.90
N ASP A 51 11.92 -7.82 -2.13
CA ASP A 51 12.59 -7.41 -3.38
C ASP A 51 12.12 -6.01 -3.87
N GLU A 52 11.04 -5.47 -3.30
CA GLU A 52 10.48 -4.17 -3.67
C GLU A 52 11.42 -2.98 -3.41
N GLU A 53 11.23 -1.94 -4.20
CA GLU A 53 11.86 -0.64 -4.01
C GLU A 53 10.81 0.46 -3.84
N VAL A 54 11.04 1.37 -2.90
CA VAL A 54 10.23 2.57 -2.74
C VAL A 54 10.79 3.66 -3.63
N LYS A 55 9.97 4.13 -4.58
CA LYS A 55 10.32 5.26 -5.45
C LYS A 55 10.01 6.59 -4.77
N PHE A 56 10.96 7.51 -4.84
CA PHE A 56 10.82 8.89 -4.41
C PHE A 56 10.95 9.84 -5.60
N ASN A 57 10.06 10.82 -5.64
CA ASN A 57 10.07 11.91 -6.60
C ASN A 57 10.64 13.16 -5.97
N ILE A 58 11.41 13.91 -6.76
CA ILE A 58 11.98 15.20 -6.39
C ILE A 58 11.36 16.25 -7.31
N LEU A 59 10.80 17.30 -6.72
CA LEU A 59 10.27 18.46 -7.41
C LEU A 59 11.03 19.71 -6.98
N ILE A 60 11.46 20.50 -7.96
CA ILE A 60 12.20 21.74 -7.77
C ILE A 60 11.25 22.90 -8.11
N GLY A 61 11.10 23.86 -7.20
CA GLY A 61 10.13 24.95 -7.35
C GLY A 61 10.34 25.76 -8.64
N ASN A 62 11.58 26.16 -8.90
CA ASN A 62 11.98 26.94 -10.06
C ASN A 62 12.91 26.15 -10.98
N THR A 63 12.81 26.44 -12.28
CA THR A 63 13.69 25.84 -13.29
C THR A 63 15.13 26.22 -12.99
N LEU A 64 16.05 25.26 -13.03
CA LEU A 64 17.47 25.53 -12.81
C LEU A 64 18.06 26.40 -13.93
N THR A 65 18.82 27.42 -13.55
CA THR A 65 19.52 28.31 -14.48
C THR A 65 20.92 27.81 -14.86
N ALA A 66 21.45 26.86 -14.10
CA ALA A 66 22.74 26.19 -14.33
C ALA A 66 22.65 24.70 -13.94
N ASP A 67 23.63 23.92 -14.35
CA ASP A 67 23.75 22.53 -13.90
C ASP A 67 23.96 22.48 -12.38
N ALA A 68 23.30 21.53 -11.71
CA ALA A 68 23.37 21.33 -10.27
C ALA A 68 23.41 19.84 -9.94
N THR A 69 23.71 19.51 -8.69
CA THR A 69 23.73 18.14 -8.20
C THR A 69 23.00 18.05 -6.86
N ILE A 70 22.21 16.98 -6.69
CA ILE A 70 21.62 16.57 -5.41
C ILE A 70 22.39 15.34 -4.92
N ASN A 71 22.98 15.41 -3.73
CA ASN A 71 23.55 14.26 -3.05
C ASN A 71 22.58 13.78 -1.96
N LEU A 72 22.23 12.50 -2.01
CA LEU A 72 21.25 11.84 -1.16
C LEU A 72 21.94 10.89 -0.19
N SER A 73 21.42 10.81 1.03
CA SER A 73 21.86 9.86 2.06
C SER A 73 20.67 9.39 2.91
N LEU A 74 20.86 8.28 3.62
CA LEU A 74 19.89 7.75 4.60
C LEU A 74 20.47 7.88 6.00
N GLU A 75 19.88 8.77 6.79
CA GLU A 75 20.15 8.86 8.22
C GLU A 75 19.46 7.68 8.95
N GLY A 76 20.15 7.08 9.93
CA GLY A 76 19.70 5.89 10.64
C GLY A 76 20.04 4.56 9.96
N ASN A 77 20.81 4.57 8.87
CA ASN A 77 21.17 3.39 8.07
C ASN A 77 22.60 2.88 8.35
N ASP A 78 23.09 2.96 9.59
CA ASP A 78 24.49 2.66 9.94
C ASP A 78 24.88 1.19 9.66
N ASP A 79 23.95 0.25 9.86
CA ASP A 79 24.15 -1.17 9.55
C ASP A 79 23.98 -1.50 8.06
N ASN A 80 23.72 -0.48 7.23
CA ASN A 80 23.50 -0.59 5.79
C ASN A 80 22.41 -1.65 5.48
N VAL A 81 21.23 -1.48 6.08
CA VAL A 81 20.05 -2.34 5.88
C VAL A 81 19.26 -1.97 4.63
N ALA A 82 19.44 -0.76 4.10
CA ALA A 82 18.84 -0.31 2.86
C ALA A 82 19.87 0.36 1.93
N THR A 83 19.61 0.33 0.63
CA THR A 83 20.39 1.04 -0.38
C THR A 83 19.49 2.02 -1.13
N LEU A 84 19.95 3.26 -1.28
CA LEU A 84 19.31 4.27 -2.12
C LEU A 84 20.03 4.39 -3.46
N THR A 85 19.31 4.52 -4.57
CA THR A 85 19.88 4.59 -5.93
C THR A 85 19.11 5.58 -6.83
N PRO A 86 19.80 6.51 -7.52
CA PRO A 86 21.20 6.89 -7.32
C PRO A 86 21.38 7.73 -6.05
N SER A 87 22.59 7.73 -5.48
CA SER A 87 22.94 8.62 -4.36
C SER A 87 23.39 10.01 -4.78
N THR A 88 23.71 10.20 -6.05
CA THR A 88 24.03 11.50 -6.62
C THR A 88 23.23 11.68 -7.90
N ILE A 89 22.44 12.74 -7.98
CA ILE A 89 21.61 13.08 -9.13
C ILE A 89 22.19 14.34 -9.77
N ALA A 90 22.67 14.21 -11.01
CA ALA A 90 23.06 15.35 -11.83
C ALA A 90 21.82 15.96 -12.50
N LEU A 91 21.63 17.27 -12.34
CA LEU A 91 20.54 18.04 -12.92
C LEU A 91 21.11 19.01 -13.94
N LYS A 92 20.50 19.05 -15.13
CA LYS A 92 20.84 20.03 -16.16
C LYS A 92 20.09 21.34 -15.95
N ALA A 93 20.68 22.45 -16.41
CA ALA A 93 19.93 23.69 -16.59
C ALA A 93 18.63 23.39 -17.35
N GLY A 94 17.51 23.95 -16.90
CA GLY A 94 16.18 23.60 -17.42
C GLY A 94 15.43 22.50 -16.66
N ALA A 95 16.08 21.73 -15.79
CA ALA A 95 15.42 20.64 -15.06
C ALA A 95 14.51 21.15 -13.93
N LYS A 96 13.42 20.41 -13.68
CA LYS A 96 12.48 20.62 -12.56
C LYS A 96 12.18 19.38 -11.72
N THR A 97 12.51 18.19 -12.22
CA THR A 97 12.13 16.93 -11.61
C THR A 97 13.27 15.93 -11.63
N ALA A 98 13.34 15.08 -10.61
CA ALA A 98 14.19 13.90 -10.59
C ALA A 98 13.55 12.79 -9.75
N SER A 99 14.19 11.63 -9.68
CA SER A 99 13.74 10.53 -8.83
C SER A 99 14.89 9.65 -8.39
N PHE A 100 14.69 8.96 -7.27
CA PHE A 100 15.56 7.89 -6.79
C PHE A 100 14.69 6.79 -6.18
N THR A 101 15.30 5.64 -5.90
CA THR A 101 14.64 4.52 -5.23
C THR A 101 15.41 4.11 -3.98
N VAL A 102 14.72 3.47 -3.04
CA VAL A 102 15.32 2.84 -1.85
C VAL A 102 14.84 1.41 -1.77
N LYS A 103 15.74 0.47 -1.52
CA LYS A 103 15.41 -0.96 -1.36
C LYS A 103 16.09 -1.57 -0.15
N SER A 104 15.54 -2.67 0.37
CA SER A 104 16.21 -3.47 1.39
C SER A 104 17.47 -4.15 0.85
N ASN A 105 18.48 -4.30 1.72
CA ASN A 105 19.67 -5.09 1.46
C ASN A 105 19.56 -6.55 1.93
N LYS A 106 18.41 -6.95 2.49
CA LYS A 106 18.08 -8.35 2.85
C LYS A 106 19.07 -8.99 3.81
N LYS A 107 19.57 -8.22 4.77
CA LYS A 107 20.58 -8.71 5.72
C LYS A 107 19.99 -9.51 6.88
N SER A 108 18.68 -9.44 7.09
CA SER A 108 17.97 -10.08 8.21
C SER A 108 18.56 -9.69 9.58
N LEU A 109 18.98 -8.43 9.73
CA LEU A 109 19.66 -7.91 10.92
C LEU A 109 18.70 -7.27 11.93
N LEU A 110 17.54 -6.82 11.48
CA LEU A 110 16.64 -6.04 12.33
C LEU A 110 15.88 -6.96 13.29
N LYS A 111 15.68 -6.47 14.52
CA LYS A 111 14.83 -7.09 15.56
C LYS A 111 13.57 -6.28 15.86
N SER A 112 13.51 -5.07 15.33
CA SER A 112 12.40 -4.13 15.42
C SER A 112 12.42 -3.23 14.19
N ASP A 113 11.31 -2.56 13.95
CA ASP A 113 11.19 -1.57 12.88
C ASP A 113 12.30 -0.51 12.99
N ARG A 114 12.83 -0.11 11.84
CA ARG A 114 13.85 0.93 11.73
C ARG A 114 13.39 2.02 10.77
N VAL A 115 13.23 3.22 11.32
CA VAL A 115 12.93 4.42 10.53
C VAL A 115 14.22 5.01 9.98
N LEU A 116 14.30 5.18 8.67
CA LEU A 116 15.38 5.84 7.96
C LEU A 116 14.88 7.20 7.44
N THR A 117 15.71 8.23 7.56
CA THR A 117 15.37 9.58 7.07
C THR A 117 16.18 9.91 5.83
N VAL A 118 15.51 10.30 4.75
CA VAL A 118 16.18 10.79 3.53
C VAL A 118 16.75 12.18 3.81
N LYS A 119 18.05 12.35 3.57
CA LYS A 119 18.72 13.66 3.60
C LYS A 119 19.21 14.03 2.21
N ALA A 120 19.10 15.31 1.88
CA ALA A 120 19.58 15.86 0.63
C ALA A 120 20.54 17.03 0.89
N THR A 121 21.62 17.09 0.13
CA THR A 121 22.53 18.25 0.06
C THR A 121 22.68 18.66 -1.40
N PHE A 122 22.96 19.94 -1.64
CA PHE A 122 22.91 20.54 -2.96
C PHE A 122 24.24 21.20 -3.31
N SER A 123 24.65 21.10 -4.57
CA SER A 123 25.81 21.85 -5.06
C SER A 123 25.49 23.34 -5.28
N ASP A 124 24.23 23.68 -5.53
CA ASP A 124 23.75 25.05 -5.64
C ASP A 124 23.29 25.56 -4.27
N ALA A 125 23.92 26.64 -3.79
CA ALA A 125 23.64 27.24 -2.49
C ALA A 125 22.22 27.80 -2.35
N ASN A 126 21.52 28.02 -3.46
CA ASN A 126 20.15 28.53 -3.47
C ASN A 126 19.12 27.42 -3.35
N MET A 127 19.51 26.17 -3.57
CA MET A 127 18.64 25.03 -3.37
C MET A 127 18.53 24.70 -1.88
N LYS A 128 17.30 24.54 -1.39
CA LYS A 128 17.02 24.13 0.00
C LYS A 128 15.88 23.13 0.03
N THR A 129 15.89 22.23 0.99
CA THR A 129 14.72 21.38 1.24
C THR A 129 13.52 22.25 1.64
N ASP A 130 12.31 21.83 1.29
CA ASP A 130 11.06 22.49 1.71
C ASP A 130 10.75 22.39 3.22
N GLY A 131 11.60 21.70 3.98
CA GLY A 131 11.50 21.52 5.43
C GLY A 131 10.68 20.30 5.84
N LYS A 132 10.08 19.57 4.89
CA LYS A 132 9.36 18.32 5.19
C LYS A 132 10.36 17.19 5.36
N THR A 133 10.19 16.43 6.44
CA THR A 133 10.99 15.23 6.67
C THR A 133 10.40 14.08 5.88
N VAL A 134 11.24 13.37 5.13
CA VAL A 134 10.84 12.18 4.38
C VAL A 134 11.48 10.97 5.02
N THR A 135 10.63 10.05 5.48
CA THR A 135 11.05 8.81 6.15
C THR A 135 10.61 7.58 5.37
N LEU A 136 11.35 6.49 5.55
CA LEU A 136 10.91 5.15 5.24
C LEU A 136 11.16 4.22 6.42
N THR A 137 10.40 3.14 6.53
CA THR A 137 10.53 2.16 7.61
C THR A 137 10.95 0.82 7.02
N ILE A 138 12.08 0.29 7.49
CA ILE A 138 12.48 -1.10 7.24
C ILE A 138 11.96 -1.95 8.39
N LYS A 139 11.07 -2.89 8.09
CA LYS A 139 10.56 -3.87 9.07
C LYS A 139 11.49 -5.07 9.16
N PRO A 140 11.64 -5.67 10.36
CA PRO A 140 12.46 -6.85 10.52
C PRO A 140 11.94 -8.01 9.69
N ASP A 141 12.87 -8.89 9.34
CA ASP A 141 12.53 -10.14 8.68
C ASP A 141 11.55 -10.95 9.56
N SER A 142 10.50 -11.47 8.94
CA SER A 142 9.47 -12.22 9.68
C SER A 142 9.94 -13.64 9.98
N ASP A 143 9.75 -14.08 11.22
CA ASP A 143 10.09 -15.44 11.63
C ASP A 143 9.14 -16.46 10.99
N ILE A 144 9.70 -17.59 10.54
CA ILE A 144 8.91 -18.71 10.04
C ILE A 144 8.39 -19.49 11.26
N PRO A 145 7.06 -19.68 11.40
CA PRO A 145 6.52 -20.48 12.48
C PRO A 145 7.10 -21.91 12.49
N VAL A 146 7.47 -22.39 13.68
CA VAL A 146 7.94 -23.75 13.86
C VAL A 146 6.74 -24.71 13.75
N LEU A 147 6.84 -25.71 12.87
CA LEU A 147 5.83 -26.74 12.73
C LEU A 147 5.81 -27.66 13.96
N THR A 148 4.62 -27.91 14.49
CA THR A 148 4.37 -28.90 15.55
C THR A 148 4.68 -30.32 15.06
N ALA A 149 4.88 -31.26 15.99
CA ALA A 149 5.10 -32.67 15.65
C ALA A 149 3.91 -33.26 14.88
N GLU A 150 2.70 -32.85 15.21
CA GLU A 150 1.47 -33.24 14.54
C GLU A 150 1.43 -32.73 13.09
N GLN A 151 1.79 -31.47 12.86
CA GLN A 151 1.87 -30.89 11.51
C GLN A 151 2.96 -31.56 10.67
N GLN A 152 4.13 -31.86 11.25
CA GLN A 152 5.20 -32.60 10.57
C GLN A 152 4.72 -33.99 10.12
N LYS A 153 4.02 -34.72 10.99
CA LYS A 153 3.41 -36.02 10.66
C LYS A 153 2.37 -35.91 9.54
N LEU A 154 1.55 -34.86 9.52
CA LEU A 154 0.59 -34.62 8.44
C LEU A 154 1.32 -34.37 7.10
N ILE A 155 2.38 -33.57 7.10
CA ILE A 155 3.17 -33.27 5.88
C ILE A 155 3.79 -34.54 5.30
N GLU A 156 4.38 -35.39 6.14
CA GLU A 156 4.88 -36.70 5.71
C GLU A 156 3.77 -37.59 5.15
N GLY A 157 2.61 -37.59 5.82
CA GLY A 157 1.42 -38.32 5.38
C GLY A 157 0.90 -37.86 4.01
N TYR A 158 0.85 -36.55 3.74
CA TYR A 158 0.42 -36.03 2.43
C TYR A 158 1.36 -36.45 1.31
N LYS A 159 2.66 -36.46 1.58
CA LYS A 159 3.66 -36.91 0.60
C LYS A 159 3.48 -38.39 0.25
N GLN A 160 3.22 -39.23 1.25
CA GLN A 160 3.09 -40.68 1.09
C GLN A 160 1.72 -41.09 0.52
N ASN A 161 0.65 -40.50 1.03
CA ASN A 161 -0.72 -40.96 0.80
C ASN A 161 -1.46 -40.18 -0.28
N LEU A 162 -1.14 -38.89 -0.44
CA LEU A 162 -1.79 -37.99 -1.40
C LEU A 162 -0.87 -37.60 -2.57
N ASN A 163 0.41 -38.00 -2.53
CA ASN A 163 1.43 -37.57 -3.47
C ASN A 163 1.59 -36.03 -3.54
N ILE A 164 1.42 -35.35 -2.40
CA ILE A 164 1.54 -33.90 -2.26
C ILE A 164 2.76 -33.56 -1.39
N ASP A 165 3.76 -32.91 -1.98
CA ASP A 165 4.99 -32.52 -1.28
C ASP A 165 4.90 -31.06 -0.81
N LEU A 166 4.19 -30.82 0.30
CA LEU A 166 4.00 -29.47 0.83
C LEU A 166 5.29 -28.78 1.24
N THR A 167 6.38 -29.51 1.53
CA THR A 167 7.66 -28.89 1.91
C THR A 167 8.20 -27.94 0.84
N LYS A 168 7.72 -28.05 -0.40
CA LYS A 168 8.06 -27.14 -1.49
C LYS A 168 7.44 -25.75 -1.34
N ILE A 169 6.33 -25.61 -0.61
CA ILE A 169 5.54 -24.37 -0.54
C ILE A 169 5.44 -23.79 0.88
N LEU A 170 6.00 -24.47 1.90
CA LEU A 170 6.05 -23.95 3.27
C LEU A 170 7.28 -23.07 3.48
N GLY A 171 7.18 -22.10 4.38
CA GLY A 171 8.21 -21.11 4.69
C GLY A 171 8.01 -19.81 3.94
N LYS A 172 9.10 -19.13 3.62
CA LYS A 172 9.11 -17.86 2.87
C LYS A 172 8.97 -18.14 1.38
N VAL A 173 7.87 -17.66 0.81
CA VAL A 173 7.55 -17.86 -0.61
C VAL A 173 7.40 -16.51 -1.28
N LYS A 174 8.10 -16.32 -2.41
CA LYS A 174 7.97 -15.11 -3.22
C LYS A 174 6.58 -15.04 -3.82
N VAL A 175 5.98 -13.87 -3.77
CA VAL A 175 4.68 -13.56 -4.38
C VAL A 175 4.84 -12.37 -5.31
N ALA A 176 4.17 -12.44 -6.46
CA ALA A 176 3.96 -11.31 -7.36
C ALA A 176 2.46 -11.12 -7.54
N THR A 177 1.98 -9.91 -7.32
CA THR A 177 0.56 -9.58 -7.31
C THR A 177 0.26 -8.45 -8.28
N LYS A 178 -0.80 -8.62 -9.06
CA LYS A 178 -1.34 -7.59 -9.96
C LYS A 178 -2.76 -7.26 -9.56
N VAL A 179 -3.03 -5.98 -9.39
CA VAL A 179 -4.38 -5.42 -9.24
C VAL A 179 -4.77 -4.76 -10.55
N THR A 180 -5.94 -5.09 -11.09
CA THR A 180 -6.53 -4.45 -12.28
C THR A 180 -7.74 -3.65 -11.85
N PHE A 181 -7.76 -2.36 -12.20
CA PHE A 181 -8.75 -1.41 -11.74
C PHE A 181 -9.86 -1.24 -12.77
N ASN A 182 -11.09 -0.99 -12.32
CA ASN A 182 -12.14 -0.54 -13.20
C ASN A 182 -11.90 0.92 -13.65
N ASN A 183 -12.69 1.38 -14.63
CA ASN A 183 -12.43 2.65 -15.30
C ASN A 183 -12.66 3.88 -14.43
N ASP A 184 -13.55 3.79 -13.43
CA ASP A 184 -13.91 4.95 -12.61
C ASP A 184 -12.99 5.01 -11.39
N ASP A 185 -12.74 3.88 -10.72
CA ASP A 185 -11.87 3.84 -9.54
C ASP A 185 -10.39 4.08 -9.86
N LYS A 186 -9.92 3.73 -11.07
CA LYS A 186 -8.49 3.92 -11.40
C LYS A 186 -8.05 5.37 -11.25
N ILE A 187 -8.95 6.33 -11.48
CA ILE A 187 -8.66 7.76 -11.35
C ILE A 187 -8.37 8.10 -9.88
N ASP A 188 -9.23 7.63 -8.97
CA ASP A 188 -9.22 8.02 -7.57
C ASP A 188 -8.18 7.23 -6.75
N ILE A 189 -8.01 5.94 -7.03
CA ILE A 189 -7.18 5.06 -6.19
C ILE A 189 -5.86 4.59 -6.84
N ASN A 190 -5.68 4.78 -8.16
CA ASN A 190 -4.50 4.26 -8.89
C ASN A 190 -3.88 5.20 -9.95
N ASP A 191 -3.94 6.52 -9.76
CA ASP A 191 -3.33 7.52 -10.66
C ASP A 191 -3.75 7.38 -12.14
N ASN A 192 -5.00 6.99 -12.39
CA ASN A 192 -5.56 6.70 -13.70
C ASN A 192 -4.84 5.57 -14.47
N LYS A 193 -4.13 4.67 -13.78
CA LYS A 193 -3.48 3.49 -14.38
C LYS A 193 -4.42 2.29 -14.33
N ASP A 194 -4.47 1.53 -15.41
CA ASP A 194 -5.34 0.34 -15.49
C ASP A 194 -4.90 -0.79 -14.54
N THR A 195 -3.61 -0.87 -14.23
CA THR A 195 -3.06 -1.91 -13.35
C THR A 195 -2.02 -1.37 -12.40
N ARG A 196 -1.80 -2.12 -11.33
CA ARG A 196 -0.67 -1.97 -10.41
C ARG A 196 -0.09 -3.34 -10.12
N SER A 197 1.23 -3.47 -10.22
CA SER A 197 1.92 -4.71 -9.88
C SER A 197 2.94 -4.44 -8.77
N PHE A 198 3.06 -5.39 -7.86
CA PHE A 198 4.01 -5.40 -6.77
C PHE A 198 4.42 -6.84 -6.45
N SER A 199 5.57 -7.01 -5.84
CA SER A 199 6.10 -8.30 -5.39
C SER A 199 6.34 -8.27 -3.89
N GLY A 200 6.63 -9.43 -3.31
CA GLY A 200 6.94 -9.53 -1.90
C GLY A 200 7.25 -10.96 -1.50
N VAL A 201 7.29 -11.16 -0.19
CA VAL A 201 7.39 -12.48 0.44
C VAL A 201 6.19 -12.68 1.36
N THR A 202 5.64 -13.89 1.33
CA THR A 202 4.59 -14.36 2.23
C THR A 202 5.14 -15.56 2.98
N ILE A 203 4.87 -15.65 4.28
CA ILE A 203 5.18 -16.86 5.04
C ILE A 203 3.97 -17.78 5.01
N ILE A 204 4.16 -18.97 4.45
CA ILE A 204 3.14 -20.03 4.34
C ILE A 204 3.48 -21.14 5.31
N THR A 205 2.50 -21.57 6.10
CA THR A 205 2.61 -22.71 7.02
C THR A 205 1.42 -23.67 6.84
N LEU A 206 1.45 -24.81 7.53
CA LEU A 206 0.30 -25.70 7.61
C LEU A 206 -0.67 -25.18 8.68
N SER A 207 -1.94 -25.05 8.33
CA SER A 207 -2.99 -24.63 9.26
C SER A 207 -3.23 -25.67 10.35
N GLU A 208 -3.65 -25.22 11.52
CA GLU A 208 -4.15 -26.08 12.60
C GLU A 208 -5.45 -26.81 12.20
N LYS A 209 -6.13 -26.36 11.13
CA LYS A 209 -7.35 -26.97 10.56
C LYS A 209 -7.04 -28.18 9.65
N ALA A 210 -5.78 -28.47 9.39
CA ALA A 210 -5.37 -29.55 8.49
C ALA A 210 -5.65 -30.94 9.10
N THR A 211 -6.08 -31.89 8.27
CA THR A 211 -6.31 -33.29 8.65
C THR A 211 -5.61 -34.23 7.68
N ALA A 212 -5.49 -35.53 7.99
CA ALA A 212 -4.74 -36.49 7.17
C ALA A 212 -5.17 -36.55 5.69
N ASP A 213 -6.43 -36.24 5.39
CA ASP A 213 -7.00 -36.28 4.03
C ASP A 213 -7.25 -34.89 3.44
N LYS A 214 -7.11 -33.84 4.27
CA LYS A 214 -7.42 -32.46 3.90
C LYS A 214 -6.26 -31.54 4.29
N PRO A 215 -5.30 -31.32 3.38
CA PRO A 215 -4.27 -30.31 3.57
C PRO A 215 -4.90 -28.91 3.60
N VAL A 216 -4.53 -28.11 4.60
CA VAL A 216 -4.99 -26.73 4.74
C VAL A 216 -3.78 -25.84 5.00
N LEU A 217 -3.57 -24.83 4.15
CA LEU A 217 -2.47 -23.87 4.27
C LEU A 217 -2.93 -22.61 5.00
N LYS A 218 -1.95 -21.90 5.56
CA LYS A 218 -2.11 -20.63 6.26
C LYS A 218 -1.00 -19.67 5.87
N MET A 219 -1.36 -18.46 5.47
CA MET A 219 -0.46 -17.34 5.24
C MET A 219 -0.41 -16.51 6.52
N VAL A 220 0.72 -16.48 7.21
CA VAL A 220 0.87 -15.81 8.52
C VAL A 220 1.46 -14.42 8.42
N SER A 221 1.88 -14.00 7.22
CA SER A 221 2.32 -12.65 6.94
C SER A 221 2.09 -12.32 5.47
N ASN A 222 1.80 -11.05 5.18
CA ASN A 222 1.66 -10.51 3.83
C ASN A 222 0.82 -11.39 2.89
N ALA A 223 -0.37 -11.81 3.35
CA ALA A 223 -1.24 -12.67 2.55
C ALA A 223 -1.51 -12.04 1.18
N MET A 224 -1.36 -12.84 0.11
CA MET A 224 -1.49 -12.42 -1.29
C MET A 224 -0.55 -11.28 -1.72
N GLY A 225 0.49 -10.98 -0.94
CA GLY A 225 1.36 -9.84 -1.20
C GLY A 225 0.70 -8.48 -0.98
N MET A 226 -0.52 -8.42 -0.44
CA MET A 226 -1.35 -7.22 -0.46
C MET A 226 -1.26 -6.35 0.80
N ALA A 227 -0.48 -6.73 1.83
CA ALA A 227 -0.51 -6.02 3.11
C ALA A 227 -0.16 -4.53 2.96
N ALA A 228 0.91 -4.21 2.22
CA ALA A 228 1.31 -2.83 1.97
C ALA A 228 0.30 -2.07 1.10
N PHE A 229 -0.30 -2.75 0.13
CA PHE A 229 -1.34 -2.20 -0.75
C PHE A 229 -2.60 -1.86 0.03
N ASN A 230 -3.15 -2.80 0.81
CA ASN A 230 -4.34 -2.55 1.64
C ASN A 230 -4.07 -1.48 2.69
N TYR A 231 -2.88 -1.44 3.29
CA TYR A 231 -2.55 -0.36 4.21
C TYR A 231 -2.55 1.01 3.53
N GLU A 232 -2.02 1.12 2.31
CA GLU A 232 -2.13 2.35 1.52
C GLU A 232 -3.60 2.73 1.26
N MET A 233 -4.44 1.78 0.85
CA MET A 233 -5.86 2.04 0.59
C MET A 233 -6.60 2.48 1.85
N LEU A 234 -6.29 1.89 3.00
CA LEU A 234 -6.84 2.29 4.30
C LEU A 234 -6.44 3.73 4.65
N ARG A 235 -5.18 4.11 4.43
CA ARG A 235 -4.71 5.49 4.67
C ARG A 235 -5.42 6.49 3.76
N LYS A 236 -5.56 6.18 2.47
CA LYS A 236 -6.29 7.00 1.50
C LYS A 236 -7.77 7.19 1.85
N LYS A 237 -8.38 6.24 2.54
CA LYS A 237 -9.77 6.32 3.03
C LYS A 237 -9.89 6.90 4.45
N THR A 238 -8.77 7.24 5.09
CA THR A 238 -8.74 7.74 6.48
C THR A 238 -7.87 8.98 6.60
N VAL A 239 -6.67 8.88 7.17
CA VAL A 239 -5.81 10.01 7.54
C VAL A 239 -5.31 10.83 6.36
N GLU A 240 -5.27 10.26 5.15
CA GLU A 240 -4.89 10.97 3.93
C GLU A 240 -6.09 11.58 3.19
N ASP A 241 -7.33 11.24 3.58
CA ASP A 241 -8.54 11.82 2.99
C ASP A 241 -8.81 13.21 3.57
N THR A 242 -8.20 14.22 2.96
CA THR A 242 -8.35 15.62 3.36
C THR A 242 -9.71 16.23 3.03
N GLU A 243 -10.55 15.56 2.25
CA GLU A 243 -11.79 16.12 1.69
C GLU A 243 -13.03 15.64 2.42
N TYR A 244 -13.12 14.35 2.76
CA TYR A 244 -14.32 13.78 3.37
C TYR A 244 -14.06 13.29 4.79
N TRP A 245 -13.29 12.22 4.98
CA TRP A 245 -13.14 11.56 6.27
C TRP A 245 -12.60 12.51 7.33
N THR A 246 -11.47 13.19 7.05
CA THR A 246 -10.86 14.13 8.02
C THR A 246 -11.69 15.38 8.29
N GLN A 247 -12.78 15.62 7.54
CA GLN A 247 -13.66 16.76 7.74
C GLN A 247 -14.82 16.47 8.70
N THR A 248 -15.14 15.19 8.95
CA THR A 248 -16.24 14.83 9.85
C THR A 248 -15.87 15.04 11.33
N PRO A 249 -16.83 15.43 12.19
CA PRO A 249 -16.58 15.63 13.62
C PRO A 249 -16.00 14.40 14.33
N TYR A 250 -16.53 13.20 14.03
CA TYR A 250 -16.09 11.95 14.65
C TYR A 250 -14.67 11.56 14.26
N SER A 251 -14.31 11.66 12.99
CA SER A 251 -12.94 11.36 12.55
C SER A 251 -11.92 12.37 13.09
N LYS A 252 -12.29 13.65 13.21
CA LYS A 252 -11.46 14.66 13.87
C LYS A 252 -11.19 14.30 15.33
N ALA A 253 -12.23 13.96 16.07
CA ALA A 253 -12.11 13.52 17.45
C ALA A 253 -11.21 12.28 17.58
N VAL A 254 -11.32 11.32 16.66
CA VAL A 254 -10.44 10.15 16.62
C VAL A 254 -8.98 10.57 16.44
N MET A 255 -8.67 11.38 15.41
CA MET A 255 -7.30 11.83 15.12
C MET A 255 -6.66 12.57 16.31
N GLU A 256 -7.42 13.44 16.97
CA GLU A 256 -6.95 14.22 18.12
C GLU A 256 -6.66 13.36 19.35
N ASN A 257 -7.38 12.26 19.54
CA ASN A 257 -7.30 11.47 20.77
C ASN A 257 -6.38 10.24 20.67
N ILE A 258 -6.21 9.63 19.49
CA ILE A 258 -5.41 8.40 19.36
C ILE A 258 -3.99 8.64 18.83
N ASN A 259 -3.63 9.90 18.56
CA ASN A 259 -2.35 10.31 17.96
C ASN A 259 -2.01 9.47 16.72
N TYR A 260 -2.95 9.37 15.77
CA TYR A 260 -2.74 8.57 14.57
C TYR A 260 -1.61 9.16 13.73
N ASP A 261 -0.50 8.42 13.65
CA ASP A 261 0.64 8.74 12.80
C ASP A 261 0.94 7.51 11.94
N TYR A 262 0.54 7.57 10.68
CA TYR A 262 0.67 6.43 9.76
C TYR A 262 2.11 5.94 9.57
N ASN A 263 3.13 6.74 9.88
CA ASN A 263 4.53 6.31 9.83
C ASN A 263 4.93 5.40 11.00
N LYS A 264 4.11 5.37 12.06
CA LYS A 264 4.33 4.60 13.29
C LYS A 264 3.40 3.42 13.45
N GLU A 265 2.39 3.27 12.59
CA GLU A 265 1.43 2.18 12.73
C GLU A 265 1.94 0.85 12.16
N ALA A 266 1.57 -0.23 12.84
CA ALA A 266 1.69 -1.59 12.35
C ALA A 266 0.38 -2.01 11.69
N PHE A 267 0.48 -2.55 10.48
CA PHE A 267 -0.62 -3.18 9.75
C PHE A 267 -0.15 -4.55 9.26
N THR A 268 -0.92 -5.60 9.53
CA THR A 268 -0.66 -6.96 9.05
C THR A 268 -1.89 -7.55 8.38
N MET A 269 -1.64 -8.50 7.48
CA MET A 269 -2.68 -9.21 6.76
C MET A 269 -2.31 -10.69 6.66
N THR A 270 -3.19 -11.55 7.16
CA THR A 270 -3.02 -13.01 7.18
C THR A 270 -4.22 -13.69 6.53
N LEU A 271 -4.07 -14.95 6.13
CA LEU A 271 -5.16 -15.75 5.57
C LEU A 271 -5.00 -17.20 6.02
N ASP A 272 -6.00 -17.73 6.71
CA ASP A 272 -6.04 -19.13 7.11
C ASP A 272 -7.15 -19.88 6.34
N GLY A 273 -7.13 -21.21 6.39
CA GLY A 273 -8.20 -22.01 5.80
C GLY A 273 -8.10 -22.20 4.28
N ILE A 274 -6.88 -22.14 3.72
CA ILE A 274 -6.66 -22.39 2.29
C ILE A 274 -6.64 -23.90 2.06
N GLU A 275 -7.79 -24.48 1.73
CA GLU A 275 -7.94 -25.91 1.55
C GLU A 275 -7.39 -26.35 0.19
N VAL A 276 -6.53 -27.37 0.19
CA VAL A 276 -5.99 -27.97 -1.03
C VAL A 276 -6.84 -29.18 -1.40
N ASN A 277 -7.42 -29.19 -2.61
CA ASN A 277 -8.08 -30.36 -3.14
C ASN A 277 -7.04 -31.37 -3.67
N PRO A 278 -6.89 -32.56 -3.08
CA PRO A 278 -5.88 -33.53 -3.50
C PRO A 278 -6.09 -34.09 -4.91
N ALA A 279 -7.30 -34.01 -5.47
CA ALA A 279 -7.62 -34.59 -6.76
C ALA A 279 -7.08 -33.78 -7.95
N ASP A 280 -7.12 -32.44 -7.85
CA ASP A 280 -6.83 -31.54 -8.97
C ASP A 280 -5.97 -30.32 -8.59
N MET A 281 -5.54 -30.24 -7.33
CA MET A 281 -4.74 -29.16 -6.75
C MET A 281 -5.43 -27.79 -6.78
N THR A 282 -6.76 -27.74 -6.95
CA THR A 282 -7.53 -26.51 -6.77
C THR A 282 -7.56 -26.09 -5.30
N LEU A 283 -7.69 -24.78 -5.08
CA LEU A 283 -7.70 -24.18 -3.75
C LEU A 283 -9.08 -23.59 -3.44
N LYS A 284 -9.61 -23.93 -2.27
CA LYS A 284 -10.74 -23.22 -1.66
C LYS A 284 -10.20 -22.30 -0.57
N PHE A 285 -10.45 -21.00 -0.69
CA PHE A 285 -9.91 -19.98 0.20
C PHE A 285 -10.93 -18.89 0.53
N THR A 286 -12.21 -19.15 0.28
CA THR A 286 -13.32 -18.27 0.67
C THR A 286 -14.02 -18.81 1.92
N GLY A 287 -14.66 -17.92 2.67
CA GLY A 287 -15.44 -18.24 3.86
C GLY A 287 -16.64 -17.32 4.03
N SER A 288 -17.60 -17.75 4.85
CA SER A 288 -18.76 -16.91 5.21
C SER A 288 -18.39 -15.90 6.29
N LYS A 289 -18.92 -14.68 6.19
CA LYS A 289 -18.96 -13.70 7.28
C LYS A 289 -20.29 -12.96 7.27
N VAL A 290 -20.60 -12.29 8.37
CA VAL A 290 -21.70 -11.33 8.43
C VAL A 290 -21.13 -9.94 8.14
N ASP A 291 -21.74 -9.22 7.21
CA ASP A 291 -21.34 -7.86 6.87
C ASP A 291 -21.83 -6.82 7.89
N LEU A 292 -21.59 -5.54 7.60
CA LEU A 292 -22.02 -4.43 8.47
C LEU A 292 -23.54 -4.20 8.47
N TYR A 293 -24.29 -4.80 7.55
CA TYR A 293 -25.75 -4.73 7.47
C TYR A 293 -26.44 -5.96 8.09
N GLY A 294 -25.66 -6.94 8.55
CA GLY A 294 -26.18 -8.18 9.14
C GLY A 294 -26.45 -9.29 8.11
N GLU A 295 -25.99 -9.14 6.87
CA GLU A 295 -26.17 -10.13 5.80
C GLU A 295 -25.01 -11.14 5.77
N GLU A 296 -25.33 -12.41 5.56
CA GLU A 296 -24.31 -13.44 5.35
C GLU A 296 -23.75 -13.32 3.93
N ILE A 297 -22.46 -13.03 3.83
CA ILE A 297 -21.73 -12.89 2.57
C ILE A 297 -20.55 -13.87 2.53
N THR A 298 -20.15 -14.27 1.33
CA THR A 298 -18.91 -15.02 1.12
C THR A 298 -17.79 -14.04 0.78
N THR A 299 -16.65 -14.16 1.44
CA THR A 299 -15.48 -13.28 1.21
C THR A 299 -14.20 -14.10 1.14
N VAL A 300 -13.10 -13.44 0.78
CA VAL A 300 -11.77 -13.94 1.16
C VAL A 300 -11.54 -13.51 2.60
N PRO A 301 -11.49 -14.44 3.58
CA PRO A 301 -11.52 -14.09 5.00
C PRO A 301 -10.11 -13.70 5.47
N PHE A 302 -9.64 -12.53 5.02
CA PHE A 302 -8.40 -11.98 5.51
C PHE A 302 -8.53 -11.59 6.98
N ASP A 303 -7.45 -11.83 7.72
CA ASP A 303 -7.31 -11.38 9.09
C ASP A 303 -6.39 -10.16 9.12
N TYR A 304 -6.87 -9.08 9.73
CA TYR A 304 -6.14 -7.82 9.83
C TYR A 304 -5.74 -7.52 11.27
N THR A 305 -4.52 -7.02 11.47
CA THR A 305 -4.17 -6.28 12.69
C THR A 305 -3.79 -4.87 12.29
N PHE A 306 -4.24 -3.88 13.08
CA PHE A 306 -3.93 -2.49 12.82
C PHE A 306 -3.83 -1.72 14.13
N SER A 307 -2.63 -1.25 14.45
CA SER A 307 -2.34 -0.69 15.77
C SER A 307 -3.16 0.55 16.13
N ALA A 308 -3.57 1.38 15.15
CA ALA A 308 -4.44 2.52 15.42
C ALA A 308 -5.85 2.09 15.78
N TRP A 309 -6.37 1.07 15.08
CA TRP A 309 -7.66 0.45 15.41
C TRP A 309 -7.63 -0.21 16.79
N ASP A 310 -6.58 -0.98 17.10
CA ASP A 310 -6.45 -1.64 18.39
C ASP A 310 -6.48 -0.64 19.55
N ARG A 311 -5.79 0.51 19.39
CA ARG A 311 -5.83 1.61 20.37
C ARG A 311 -7.24 2.21 20.49
N LEU A 312 -7.89 2.52 19.38
CA LEU A 312 -9.24 3.10 19.37
C LEU A 312 -10.25 2.15 20.02
N LYS A 313 -10.21 0.87 19.65
CA LYS A 313 -11.08 -0.18 20.19
C LYS A 313 -10.87 -0.37 21.69
N ALA A 314 -9.63 -0.36 22.17
CA ALA A 314 -9.33 -0.42 23.60
C ALA A 314 -9.91 0.77 24.38
N MET A 315 -10.02 1.96 23.77
CA MET A 315 -10.69 3.10 24.39
C MET A 315 -12.21 2.91 24.45
N ALA A 316 -12.82 2.35 23.40
CA ALA A 316 -14.24 1.98 23.40
C ALA A 316 -14.55 0.92 24.46
N ASP A 317 -13.74 -0.15 24.56
CA ASP A 317 -13.91 -1.22 25.55
C ASP A 317 -13.73 -0.72 27.00
N ALA A 318 -12.94 0.33 27.18
CA ALA A 318 -12.80 1.03 28.46
C ALA A 318 -13.94 2.03 28.74
N ASN A 319 -14.99 2.07 27.92
CA ASN A 319 -16.12 3.01 28.00
C ASN A 319 -15.66 4.47 28.07
N LYS A 320 -14.61 4.83 27.34
CA LYS A 320 -14.16 6.22 27.24
C LYS A 320 -15.10 7.02 26.35
N SER A 321 -15.00 8.35 26.47
CA SER A 321 -15.65 9.31 25.60
C SER A 321 -14.61 10.29 25.07
N PHE A 322 -14.85 10.83 23.87
CA PHE A 322 -14.10 11.97 23.35
C PHE A 322 -15.00 13.19 23.31
N GLU A 323 -14.40 14.36 23.47
CA GLU A 323 -15.06 15.61 23.12
C GLU A 323 -15.15 15.68 21.59
N VAL A 324 -16.35 15.85 21.06
CA VAL A 324 -16.63 16.01 19.63
C VAL A 324 -17.09 17.43 19.40
N ASP A 325 -16.41 18.13 18.48
CA ASP A 325 -16.76 19.48 18.05
C ASP A 325 -17.60 19.42 16.77
N GLU A 326 -18.89 19.71 16.90
CA GLU A 326 -19.85 19.79 15.79
C GLU A 326 -20.07 21.24 15.31
N GLY A 327 -19.16 22.16 15.66
CA GLY A 327 -19.18 23.57 15.29
C GLY A 327 -19.88 24.44 16.34
N ASP A 328 -21.19 24.26 16.51
CA ASP A 328 -21.99 25.07 17.46
C ASP A 328 -21.95 24.50 18.89
N THR A 329 -21.63 23.23 19.03
CA THR A 329 -21.62 22.50 20.31
C THR A 329 -20.44 21.57 20.42
N ARG A 330 -19.94 21.42 21.66
CA ARG A 330 -18.99 20.38 22.03
C ARG A 330 -19.65 19.41 23.00
N THR A 331 -19.66 18.14 22.64
CA THR A 331 -20.32 17.09 23.41
C THR A 331 -19.35 15.97 23.71
N ASN A 332 -19.46 15.35 24.88
CA ASN A 332 -18.72 14.12 25.18
C ASN A 332 -19.51 12.94 24.63
N VAL A 333 -18.95 12.30 23.60
CA VAL A 333 -19.58 11.18 22.90
C VAL A 333 -18.80 9.89 23.24
N PRO A 334 -19.46 8.79 23.64
CA PRO A 334 -18.81 7.51 23.84
C PRO A 334 -18.03 7.07 22.60
N VAL A 335 -16.82 6.54 22.78
CA VAL A 335 -15.96 6.14 21.66
C VAL A 335 -16.64 5.07 20.78
N GLN A 336 -17.47 4.20 21.36
CA GLN A 336 -18.24 3.23 20.58
C GLN A 336 -19.22 3.91 19.61
N GLU A 337 -19.94 4.95 20.05
CA GLU A 337 -20.85 5.72 19.19
C GLU A 337 -20.09 6.47 18.09
N ILE A 338 -18.87 6.96 18.39
CA ILE A 338 -17.98 7.59 17.39
C ILE A 338 -17.58 6.57 16.31
N ILE A 339 -17.22 5.34 16.71
CA ILE A 339 -16.87 4.26 15.77
C ILE A 339 -18.07 3.92 14.88
N ASP A 340 -19.24 3.71 15.47
CA ASP A 340 -20.46 3.31 14.77
C ASP A 340 -20.97 4.44 13.85
N GLY A 341 -20.67 5.69 14.18
CA GLY A 341 -21.06 6.88 13.43
C GLY A 341 -20.09 7.31 12.31
N GLY A 342 -19.08 6.51 11.99
CA GLY A 342 -18.16 6.78 10.86
C GLY A 342 -16.73 7.15 11.24
N GLY A 343 -16.39 7.22 12.54
CA GLY A 343 -15.02 7.39 13.02
C GLY A 343 -14.20 6.09 13.08
N SER A 344 -14.71 4.99 12.53
CA SER A 344 -14.05 3.69 12.57
C SER A 344 -12.70 3.70 11.85
N LEU A 345 -11.72 3.01 12.44
CA LEU A 345 -10.45 2.65 11.81
C LEU A 345 -10.34 1.14 11.56
N ASN A 346 -11.42 0.39 11.79
CA ASN A 346 -11.46 -1.04 11.62
C ASN A 346 -11.23 -1.40 10.14
N PRO A 347 -10.18 -2.14 9.76
CA PRO A 347 -9.95 -2.53 8.36
C PRO A 347 -11.16 -3.25 7.73
N TYR A 348 -11.92 -4.02 8.54
CA TYR A 348 -13.14 -4.69 8.07
C TYR A 348 -14.28 -3.74 7.74
N SER A 349 -14.22 -2.44 8.08
CA SER A 349 -15.18 -1.45 7.59
C SER A 349 -14.87 -1.01 6.15
N PHE A 350 -13.63 -1.20 5.70
CA PHE A 350 -13.14 -0.73 4.40
C PHE A 350 -12.94 -1.87 3.40
N PHE A 351 -12.64 -3.08 3.89
CA PHE A 351 -12.34 -4.26 3.08
C PHE A 351 -13.33 -5.39 3.35
N ASP A 352 -13.40 -6.30 2.39
CA ASP A 352 -14.11 -7.58 2.49
C ASP A 352 -15.60 -7.47 2.79
N ASN A 353 -16.28 -6.34 2.57
CA ASN A 353 -17.70 -6.16 2.91
C ASN A 353 -18.69 -6.49 1.79
N THR A 354 -18.20 -7.04 0.69
CA THR A 354 -19.01 -7.38 -0.48
C THR A 354 -18.85 -8.85 -0.80
N ASP A 355 -19.95 -9.51 -1.17
CA ASP A 355 -19.93 -10.91 -1.57
C ASP A 355 -19.07 -11.11 -2.83
N VAL A 356 -18.18 -12.11 -2.80
CA VAL A 356 -17.25 -12.42 -3.88
C VAL A 356 -17.71 -13.56 -4.80
N VAL A 357 -18.88 -14.18 -4.56
CA VAL A 357 -19.35 -15.33 -5.38
C VAL A 357 -19.94 -14.92 -6.73
N ALA A 358 -20.43 -13.69 -6.82
CA ALA A 358 -20.90 -13.04 -8.03
C ALA A 358 -20.42 -11.58 -8.02
N ASP A 359 -20.61 -10.86 -9.13
CA ASP A 359 -20.41 -9.40 -9.10
C ASP A 359 -21.49 -8.77 -8.21
N GLY A 360 -21.18 -8.62 -6.92
CA GLY A 360 -22.12 -8.23 -5.88
C GLY A 360 -22.70 -6.83 -6.07
N GLU A 361 -22.01 -5.98 -6.83
CA GLU A 361 -22.46 -4.61 -7.13
C GLU A 361 -23.12 -4.51 -8.53
N ALA A 362 -23.20 -5.64 -9.25
CA ALA A 362 -23.82 -5.76 -10.58
C ALA A 362 -23.36 -4.67 -11.56
N THR A 363 -22.07 -4.35 -11.51
CA THR A 363 -21.51 -3.19 -12.22
C THR A 363 -21.47 -3.41 -13.73
N ASP A 364 -21.39 -2.33 -14.50
CA ASP A 364 -21.20 -2.40 -15.95
C ASP A 364 -19.79 -2.93 -16.35
N TYR A 365 -18.87 -3.12 -15.39
CA TYR A 365 -17.48 -3.56 -15.62
C TYR A 365 -17.34 -5.07 -15.74
N LYS A 366 -18.03 -5.66 -16.73
CA LYS A 366 -18.08 -7.11 -16.97
C LYS A 366 -16.73 -7.82 -17.15
N ASN A 367 -15.65 -7.07 -17.37
CA ASN A 367 -14.30 -7.61 -17.58
C ASN A 367 -13.40 -7.55 -16.34
N ILE A 368 -13.84 -6.95 -15.24
CA ILE A 368 -13.05 -6.81 -14.01
C ILE A 368 -13.35 -7.95 -13.05
N TYR A 369 -14.63 -8.24 -12.83
CA TYR A 369 -15.02 -9.33 -11.93
C TYR A 369 -14.40 -10.68 -12.36
N VAL A 370 -13.90 -11.42 -11.37
CA VAL A 370 -13.47 -12.80 -11.50
C VAL A 370 -13.94 -13.57 -10.27
N ALA A 371 -14.50 -14.76 -10.46
CA ALA A 371 -14.82 -15.61 -9.32
C ALA A 371 -13.53 -16.06 -8.61
N PRO A 372 -13.52 -16.19 -7.28
CA PRO A 372 -12.39 -16.70 -6.52
C PRO A 372 -11.93 -18.06 -7.06
N THR A 373 -10.69 -18.11 -7.54
CA THR A 373 -10.07 -19.32 -8.06
C THR A 373 -8.64 -19.40 -7.56
N GLY A 374 -8.19 -20.61 -7.24
CA GLY A 374 -6.81 -20.84 -6.85
C GLY A 374 -6.35 -22.23 -7.23
N LYS A 375 -5.04 -22.37 -7.47
CA LYS A 375 -4.45 -23.63 -7.91
C LYS A 375 -2.98 -23.72 -7.54
N ILE A 376 -2.54 -24.94 -7.20
CA ILE A 376 -1.12 -25.29 -7.08
C ILE A 376 -0.70 -26.11 -8.30
N ASP A 377 0.43 -25.76 -8.89
CA ASP A 377 1.12 -26.52 -9.91
C ASP A 377 2.55 -26.79 -9.44
N PHE A 378 2.76 -27.99 -8.88
CA PHE A 378 4.08 -28.44 -8.43
C PHE A 378 5.06 -28.70 -9.58
N THR A 379 4.60 -28.80 -10.82
CA THR A 379 5.46 -28.99 -12.00
C THR A 379 6.10 -27.68 -12.41
N SER A 380 5.30 -26.61 -12.48
CA SER A 380 5.80 -25.27 -12.79
C SER A 380 6.34 -24.51 -11.57
N GLY A 381 6.17 -25.04 -10.36
CA GLY A 381 6.61 -24.41 -9.12
C GLY A 381 5.77 -23.18 -8.78
N LYS A 382 4.46 -23.21 -9.08
CA LYS A 382 3.58 -22.05 -8.94
C LYS A 382 2.34 -22.35 -8.11
N MET A 383 1.91 -21.37 -7.33
CA MET A 383 0.58 -21.34 -6.73
C MET A 383 -0.06 -20.01 -7.07
N THR A 384 -1.27 -20.04 -7.61
CA THR A 384 -1.95 -18.84 -8.13
C THR A 384 -3.30 -18.64 -7.45
N PHE A 385 -3.68 -17.37 -7.27
CA PHE A 385 -5.00 -16.95 -6.82
C PHE A 385 -5.52 -15.84 -7.74
N ALA A 386 -6.82 -15.85 -8.01
CA ALA A 386 -7.53 -14.74 -8.61
C ALA A 386 -8.86 -14.55 -7.86
N PHE A 387 -9.20 -13.31 -7.52
CA PHE A 387 -10.42 -12.97 -6.79
C PHE A 387 -10.79 -11.49 -6.99
N PRO A 388 -12.05 -11.11 -6.75
CA PRO A 388 -12.44 -9.71 -6.75
C PRO A 388 -12.08 -9.09 -5.40
N TRP A 389 -11.51 -7.90 -5.43
CA TRP A 389 -11.21 -7.10 -4.25
C TRP A 389 -12.13 -5.87 -4.25
N TYR A 390 -12.73 -5.59 -3.10
CA TYR A 390 -13.66 -4.50 -2.92
C TYR A 390 -13.10 -3.52 -1.89
N LEU A 391 -13.27 -2.24 -2.16
CA LEU A 391 -12.96 -1.15 -1.26
C LEU A 391 -14.25 -0.36 -0.97
N ASN A 392 -14.47 0.01 0.28
CA ASN A 392 -15.65 0.81 0.62
C ASN A 392 -15.66 2.16 -0.15
N ASP A 393 -16.85 2.62 -0.53
CA ASP A 393 -17.09 3.84 -1.30
C ASP A 393 -16.27 3.89 -2.61
N THR A 394 -16.34 2.81 -3.39
CA THR A 394 -15.80 2.73 -4.76
C THR A 394 -16.90 2.30 -5.74
N TYR A 395 -16.65 2.42 -7.03
CA TYR A 395 -17.65 2.17 -8.07
C TYR A 395 -17.78 0.68 -8.47
N GLY A 396 -16.97 -0.20 -7.90
CA GLY A 396 -16.97 -1.62 -8.23
C GLY A 396 -15.82 -2.40 -7.60
N CYS A 397 -15.74 -3.69 -7.97
CA CYS A 397 -14.55 -4.47 -7.65
C CYS A 397 -13.33 -4.08 -8.50
N GLN A 398 -12.17 -4.50 -8.01
CA GLN A 398 -10.92 -4.62 -8.76
C GLN A 398 -10.52 -6.10 -8.81
N ARG A 399 -9.74 -6.49 -9.82
CA ARG A 399 -9.26 -7.87 -9.97
C ARG A 399 -7.89 -8.02 -9.35
N VAL A 400 -7.76 -8.96 -8.41
CA VAL A 400 -6.47 -9.38 -7.88
C VAL A 400 -6.03 -10.67 -8.55
N GLU A 401 -4.76 -10.72 -8.94
CA GLU A 401 -4.08 -11.93 -9.40
C GLU A 401 -2.74 -12.06 -8.66
N ALA A 402 -2.63 -13.05 -7.76
CA ALA A 402 -1.41 -13.32 -7.00
C ALA A 402 -0.76 -14.62 -7.49
N THR A 403 0.54 -14.59 -7.74
CA THR A 403 1.35 -15.74 -8.17
C THR A 403 2.52 -15.94 -7.22
N TYR A 404 2.50 -17.06 -6.53
CA TYR A 404 3.60 -17.56 -5.72
C TYR A 404 4.53 -18.42 -6.57
N THR A 405 5.83 -18.26 -6.36
CA THR A 405 6.86 -19.10 -7.02
C THR A 405 7.69 -19.82 -5.99
N PHE A 406 7.85 -21.14 -6.15
CA PHE A 406 8.51 -22.02 -5.21
C PHE A 406 9.27 -23.16 -5.89
N GLY A 407 10.13 -23.85 -5.14
CA GLY A 407 10.90 -25.00 -5.64
C GLY A 407 12.23 -24.65 -6.31
N ASN A 408 12.90 -23.58 -5.85
CA ASN A 408 14.31 -23.33 -6.19
C ASN A 408 15.24 -24.35 -5.55
#